data_AF-A0A382SL73-F1
#
_entry.id   AF-A0A382SL73-F1
#
_cell.length_a   1.000
_cell.length_b   1.000
_cell.length_c   1.000
_cell.angle_alpha   90.00
_cell.angle_beta   90.00
_cell.angle_gamma   90.00
#
_symmetry.space_group_name_H-M   'P 1'
#
loop_
_entity.id
_entity.type
_entity.pdbx_description
1 polymer ?
#
loop_
_entity_poly.entity_id
_entity_poly.type
_entity_poly.pdbx_seq_one_letter_code
_entity_poly.pdbx_strand_id
1 'polypeptide(L)' 'MSGVFISVLLVFSIFTLLSISEVNAEEVISVNAISYENTIIIEFENESASKIKTIRMWSGGDTTFE' A
#
# COMPACT_ATOMS: atom_id res chain seq x y z
N MET A 1 -17.57 -26.70 30.55
CA MET A 1 -16.22 -26.17 30.29
C MET A 1 -15.95 -25.95 28.80
N SER A 2 -16.37 -26.86 27.91
CA SER A 2 -16.16 -26.74 26.45
C SER A 2 -16.77 -25.46 25.80
N GLY A 3 -18.01 -25.08 26.13
CA GLY A 3 -18.67 -23.93 25.50
C GLY A 3 -18.04 -22.56 25.80
N VAL A 4 -17.46 -22.38 27.00
CA VAL A 4 -16.78 -21.12 27.37
C VAL A 4 -15.49 -20.96 26.58
N PHE A 5 -14.73 -22.04 26.41
CA PHE A 5 -13.52 -22.03 25.59
C PHE A 5 -13.82 -21.68 24.12
N ILE A 6 -14.88 -22.25 23.54
CA ILE A 6 -15.30 -21.94 22.16
C ILE A 6 -15.71 -20.46 22.02
N SER A 7 -16.42 -19.91 23.01
CA SER A 7 -16.82 -18.50 22.99
C SER A 7 -15.63 -17.56 23.06
N VAL A 8 -14.63 -17.85 23.90
CA VAL A 8 -13.39 -17.06 23.99
C VAL A 8 -12.60 -17.12 22.68
N LEU A 9 -12.50 -18.30 22.06
CA LEU A 9 -11.85 -18.45 20.75
C LEU A 9 -12.57 -17.65 19.65
N LEU A 10 -13.90 -17.64 19.65
CA LEU A 10 -14.70 -16.86 18.70
C LEU A 10 -14.48 -15.35 18.86
N VAL A 11 -14.52 -14.84 20.09
CA VAL A 11 -14.29 -13.42 20.37
C VAL A 11 -12.87 -13.02 19.96
N PHE A 12 -11.87 -13.87 20.23
CA PHE A 12 -10.49 -13.64 19.83
C PHE A 12 -10.34 -13.62 18.30
N SER A 13 -10.94 -14.57 17.58
CA SER A 13 -10.93 -14.60 16.10
C SER A 13 -11.55 -13.35 15.48
N ILE A 14 -12.70 -12.90 16.00
CA ILE A 14 -13.35 -11.66 15.53
C ILE A 14 -12.45 -10.46 15.81
N PHE A 15 -11.85 -10.40 17.01
CA PHE A 15 -10.94 -9.32 17.38
C PHE A 15 -9.69 -9.29 16.50
N THR A 16 -9.10 -10.45 16.16
CA THR A 16 -7.97 -10.51 15.23
C THR A 16 -8.33 -10.04 13.83
N LEU A 17 -9.52 -10.36 13.34
CA LEU A 17 -10.00 -9.89 12.02
C LEU A 17 -10.24 -8.38 12.03
N LEU A 18 -10.83 -7.83 13.10
CA LEU A 18 -11.10 -6.41 13.24
C LEU A 18 -9.84 -5.58 13.57
N SER A 19 -8.85 -6.15 14.25
CA SER A 19 -7.58 -5.48 14.55
C SER A 19 -6.71 -5.29 13.31
N ILE A 20 -6.95 -6.09 12.26
CA ILE A 20 -6.32 -5.93 10.94
C ILE A 20 -7.13 -4.93 10.08
N SER A 21 -8.20 -4.30 10.60
CA SER A 21 -8.99 -3.31 9.84
C SER A 21 -8.29 -1.96 9.63
N GLU A 22 -6.98 -1.88 9.89
CA GLU A 22 -6.12 -0.76 9.51
C GLU A 22 -5.07 -1.23 8.51
N VAL A 23 -5.51 -1.63 7.31
CA VAL A 23 -4.63 -1.82 6.13
C VAL A 23 -5.31 -1.47 4.82
N ASN A 24 -6.49 -0.84 4.84
CA ASN A 24 -6.85 -0.01 3.70
C ASN A 24 -5.89 1.18 3.74
N ALA A 25 -4.74 1.03 3.07
CA ALA A 25 -4.20 2.14 2.33
C ALA A 25 -5.39 2.61 1.50
N GLU A 26 -6.03 3.69 1.92
CA GLU A 26 -6.85 4.44 1.01
C GLU A 26 -5.90 4.75 -0.14
N GLU A 27 -6.08 4.03 -1.24
CA GLU A 27 -5.19 4.09 -2.40
C GLU A 27 -5.55 5.37 -3.15
N VAL A 28 -5.30 6.50 -2.49
CA VAL A 28 -5.57 7.84 -2.98
C VAL A 28 -4.46 8.31 -3.92
N ILE A 29 -3.37 7.54 -4.00
CA ILE A 29 -2.25 7.82 -4.90
C ILE A 29 -2.24 6.79 -6.01
N SER A 30 -2.56 7.22 -7.22
CA SER A 30 -2.41 6.41 -8.43
C SER A 30 -1.06 6.72 -9.07
N VAL A 31 -0.44 5.69 -9.66
CA VAL A 31 0.84 5.82 -10.36
C VAL A 31 0.70 5.24 -11.75
N ASN A 32 0.98 6.07 -12.74
CA ASN A 32 1.08 5.65 -14.12
C ASN A 32 2.53 5.84 -14.60
N ALA A 33 3.01 4.89 -15.40
CA ALA A 33 4.35 4.97 -15.97
C ALA A 33 4.27 4.67 -17.46
N ILE A 34 4.80 5.59 -18.26
CA ILE A 34 4.96 5.42 -19.70
C ILE A 34 6.44 5.52 -20.05
N SER A 35 6.89 4.62 -20.93
CA SER A 35 8.22 4.66 -21.51
C SER A 35 8.16 5.19 -22.93
N TYR A 36 9.04 6.11 -23.29
CA TYR A 36 9.21 6.59 -24.65
C TYR A 36 10.70 6.70 -24.96
N GLU A 37 11.17 5.90 -25.93
CA GLU A 37 12.60 5.76 -26.25
C GLU A 37 13.41 5.45 -24.97
N ASN A 38 14.43 6.25 -24.66
CA ASN A 38 15.26 6.17 -23.46
C ASN A 38 14.70 6.94 -22.25
N THR A 39 13.46 7.42 -22.31
CA THR A 39 12.82 8.22 -21.25
C THR A 39 11.72 7.44 -20.55
N ILE A 40 11.70 7.49 -19.23
CA ILE A 40 10.59 7.00 -18.40
C ILE A 40 9.88 8.22 -17.80
N ILE A 41 8.58 8.35 -18.03
CA ILE A 41 7.73 9.38 -17.45
C ILE A 41 6.83 8.70 -16.43
N ILE A 42 6.89 9.15 -15.18
CA ILE A 42 6.09 8.64 -14.07
C ILE A 42 5.14 9.74 -13.62
N GLU A 43 3.85 9.48 -13.73
CA GLU A 43 2.77 10.37 -13.31
C GLU A 43 2.20 9.87 -11.98
N PHE A 44 2.11 10.78 -11.01
CA PHE A 44 1.51 10.53 -9.70
C PHE A 44 0.27 11.42 -9.59
N GLU A 45 -0.89 10.80 -9.46
CA GLU A 45 -2.12 11.51 -9.11
C GLU A 45 -2.42 11.24 -7.64
N ASN A 46 -2.77 12.31 -6.92
CA ASN A 46 -2.99 12.28 -5.48
C ASN A 46 -4.29 13.00 -5.18
N GLU A 47 -5.33 12.21 -4.95
CA GLU A 47 -6.67 12.70 -4.62
C GLU A 47 -6.79 13.05 -3.11
N SER A 48 -5.68 13.06 -2.36
CA SER A 48 -5.67 13.27 -0.91
C SER A 48 -5.64 14.75 -0.56
N ALA A 49 -6.16 15.07 0.64
CA ALA A 49 -6.05 16.41 1.20
C ALA A 49 -4.59 16.83 1.51
N SER A 50 -3.68 15.86 1.64
CA SER A 50 -2.26 16.11 1.89
C SER A 50 -1.43 15.93 0.63
N LYS A 51 -0.40 16.77 0.44
CA LYS A 51 0.52 16.65 -0.70
C LYS A 51 1.46 15.45 -0.55
N ILE A 52 1.94 14.93 -1.68
CA ILE A 52 3.03 13.94 -1.72
C ILE A 52 4.27 14.57 -1.06
N LYS A 53 4.75 13.95 0.02
CA LYS A 53 5.89 14.45 0.80
C LYS A 53 7.23 13.98 0.26
N THR A 54 7.28 12.76 -0.30
CA THR A 54 8.53 12.14 -0.73
C THR A 54 8.26 11.16 -1.85
N ILE A 55 9.05 11.24 -2.91
CA ILE A 55 9.12 10.24 -3.97
C ILE A 55 10.49 9.57 -3.85
N ARG A 56 10.53 8.25 -3.82
CA ARG A 56 11.78 7.47 -3.84
C ARG A 56 11.77 6.59 -5.07
N MET A 57 12.81 6.71 -5.88
CA MET A 57 12.99 5.95 -7.11
C MET A 57 14.34 5.24 -7.04
N TRP A 58 14.36 3.97 -7.42
CA TRP A 58 15.57 3.19 -7.55
C TRP A 58 15.63 2.65 -8.96
N SER A 59 16.80 2.79 -9.59
CA SER A 59 17.03 2.13 -10.86
C SER A 59 17.40 0.67 -10.63
N GLY A 60 16.84 -0.23 -11.43
CA GLY A 60 17.18 -1.65 -11.41
C GLY A 60 18.22 -1.98 -12.48
N GLY A 61 19.43 -2.40 -12.08
CA GLY A 61 20.50 -2.85 -12.98
C GLY A 61 21.52 -1.76 -13.37
N ASP A 62 22.40 -2.08 -14.32
CA ASP A 62 23.41 -1.17 -14.91
C ASP A 62 22.74 -0.10 -15.78
N THR A 63 22.12 0.88 -15.13
CA THR A 63 21.56 2.05 -15.81
C THR A 63 22.52 3.23 -15.65
N THR A 64 23.14 3.64 -16.74
CA THR A 64 23.82 4.92 -16.86
C THR A 64 22.89 5.88 -17.60
N PHE A 65 22.49 6.97 -16.95
CA PHE A 65 21.98 8.14 -17.67
C PHE A 65 23.19 8.84 -18.27
N GLU A 66 23.26 8.92 -19.60
CA GLU A 66 24.27 9.73 -20.31
C GLU A 66 23.94 11.23 -20.23
#